data_AF-A0A9Q1B4E9-F1
#
_entry.id   AF-A0A9Q1B4E9-F1
#
_cell.length_a   1.000
_cell.length_b   1.000
_cell.length_c   1.000
_cell.angle_alpha   90.00
_cell.angle_beta   90.00
_cell.angle_gamma   90.00
#
_symmetry.space_group_name_H-M   'P 1'
#
loop_
_entity.id
_entity.type
_entity.pdbx_description
1 polymer ?
#
loop_
_entity_poly.entity_id
_entity_poly.type
_entity_poly.pdbx_seq_one_letter_code
_entity_poly.pdbx_strand_id
1 'polypeptide(L)'
;MNISKYQSILAQNLQGSATKLNMKRNFKFQHDNNPKYTSKSTKEWVYQKKISIFEWPSQSPDLNQIESLWGDLKRVLHSRRPCNLTD
;
A
#
# COMPACT_ATOMS: atom_id res chain seq x y z
N MET A 1 11.76 4.90 4.21
CA MET A 1 11.05 5.40 3.01
C MET A 1 10.72 6.89 3.17
N ASN A 2 10.93 7.72 2.14
CA ASN A 2 10.57 9.15 2.12
C ASN A 2 9.38 9.40 1.15
N ILE A 3 8.94 10.65 1.05
CA ILE A 3 7.76 11.05 0.24
C ILE A 3 7.97 10.73 -1.24
N SER A 4 9.11 11.13 -1.83
CA SER A 4 9.40 10.91 -3.25
C SER A 4 9.42 9.42 -3.60
N LYS A 5 10.08 8.60 -2.77
CA LYS A 5 10.13 7.15 -2.98
C LYS A 5 8.76 6.50 -2.87
N TYR A 6 7.90 6.98 -1.96
CA TYR A 6 6.51 6.53 -1.86
C TYR A 6 5.73 6.83 -3.14
N GLN A 7 5.78 8.06 -3.64
CA GLN A 7 5.12 8.46 -4.89
C GLN A 7 5.63 7.63 -6.08
N SER A 8 6.95 7.36 -6.16
CA SER A 8 7.52 6.52 -7.22
C SER A 8 7.01 5.09 -7.18
N ILE A 9 6.87 4.48 -5.99
CA ILE A 9 6.33 3.12 -5.85
C ILE A 9 4.88 3.06 -6.33
N LEU A 10 4.05 4.03 -5.94
CA LEU A 10 2.66 4.11 -6.42
C LEU A 10 2.59 4.30 -7.93
N ALA A 11 3.43 5.18 -8.49
CA ALA A 11 3.50 5.44 -9.92
C ALA A 11 3.80 4.18 -10.74
N GLN A 12 4.72 3.35 -10.25
CA GLN A 12 5.19 2.15 -10.96
C GLN A 12 4.22 0.97 -10.81
N ASN A 13 3.60 0.81 -9.64
CA ASN A 13 2.93 -0.46 -9.30
C ASN A 13 1.40 -0.38 -9.24
N LEU A 14 0.80 0.79 -8.94
CA LEU A 14 -0.62 0.84 -8.59
C LEU A 14 -1.53 0.41 -9.74
N GLN A 15 -1.31 0.95 -10.94
CA GLN A 15 -2.12 0.61 -12.11
C GLN A 15 -1.88 -0.83 -12.60
N GLY A 16 -0.63 -1.28 -12.60
CA GLY A 16 -0.28 -2.65 -12.96
C GLY A 16 -0.95 -3.67 -12.04
N SER A 17 -0.93 -3.42 -10.73
CA SER A 17 -1.63 -4.24 -9.74
C SER A 17 -3.14 -4.23 -9.92
N ALA A 18 -3.76 -3.05 -10.12
CA ALA A 18 -5.20 -2.94 -10.33
C ALA A 18 -5.65 -3.71 -11.59
N THR A 19 -4.87 -3.61 -12.67
CA THR A 19 -5.11 -4.36 -13.91
C THR A 19 -4.97 -5.86 -13.70
N LYS A 20 -3.89 -6.31 -13.03
CA LYS A 20 -3.65 -7.73 -12.74
C LYS A 20 -4.73 -8.36 -11.87
N LEU A 21 -5.33 -7.57 -10.98
CA LEU A 21 -6.44 -7.99 -10.11
C LEU A 21 -7.82 -7.80 -10.77
N ASN A 22 -7.88 -7.40 -12.05
CA ASN A 22 -9.13 -7.13 -12.78
C ASN A 22 -10.05 -6.13 -12.05
N MET A 23 -9.46 -5.13 -11.39
CA MET A 23 -10.23 -4.12 -10.65
C MET A 23 -10.97 -3.19 -11.60
N LYS A 24 -12.16 -2.74 -11.18
CA LYS A 24 -12.91 -1.71 -11.91
C LYS A 24 -12.19 -0.36 -11.82
N ARG A 25 -12.44 0.51 -12.80
CA ARG A 25 -11.85 1.87 -12.87
C ARG A 25 -12.13 2.75 -11.65
N ASN A 26 -13.18 2.45 -10.89
CA ASN A 26 -13.58 3.19 -9.69
C ASN A 26 -13.06 2.58 -8.38
N PHE A 27 -11.98 1.80 -8.42
CA PHE A 27 -11.36 1.29 -7.21
C PHE A 27 -10.92 2.44 -6.29
N LYS A 28 -10.98 2.20 -4.98
CA LYS A 28 -10.44 3.12 -3.98
C LYS A 28 -9.14 2.56 -3.43
N PHE A 29 -8.11 3.39 -3.38
CA PHE A 29 -6.82 3.07 -2.81
C PHE A 29 -6.82 3.40 -1.32
N GLN A 30 -6.60 2.38 -0.49
CA GLN A 30 -6.43 2.53 0.96
C GLN A 30 -4.93 2.61 1.28
N HIS A 31 -4.57 3.55 2.15
CA HIS A 31 -3.25 3.67 2.75
C HIS A 31 -3.39 4.20 4.19
N ASP A 32 -2.37 4.00 5.01
CA ASP A 32 -2.40 4.52 6.38
C ASP A 32 -2.31 6.06 6.42
N ASN A 33 -2.74 6.65 7.53
CA ASN A 33 -2.68 8.10 7.77
C ASN A 33 -1.30 8.59 8.24
N ASN A 34 -0.21 7.89 7.93
CA ASN A 34 1.13 8.34 8.30
C ASN A 34 1.39 9.75 7.72
N PRO A 35 1.92 10.71 8.50
CA PRO A 35 2.16 12.09 8.06
C PRO A 35 2.92 12.21 6.73
N LYS A 36 3.77 11.22 6.40
CA LYS A 36 4.49 11.18 5.12
C LYS A 36 3.56 10.96 3.93
N TYR A 37 2.53 10.13 4.09
CA TYR A 37 1.59 9.80 3.02
C TYR A 37 0.43 10.79 2.95
N THR A 38 0.15 11.51 4.04
CA THR A 38 -0.86 12.58 4.11
C THR A 38 -0.27 13.98 3.91
N SER A 39 1.03 14.07 3.58
CA SER A 39 1.71 15.33 3.29
C SER A 39 1.07 16.08 2.12
N LYS A 40 1.20 17.41 2.09
CA LYS A 40 0.68 18.26 1.02
C LYS A 40 1.15 17.81 -0.37
N SER A 41 2.45 17.50 -0.50
CA SER A 41 3.04 16.99 -1.74
C SER A 41 2.39 15.69 -2.20
N THR A 42 2.19 14.72 -1.30
CA THR A 42 1.54 13.46 -1.64
C THR A 42 0.07 13.65 -2.03
N LYS A 43 -0.67 14.51 -1.32
CA LYS A 43 -2.06 14.83 -1.64
C LYS A 43 -2.20 15.45 -3.04
N GLU A 44 -1.34 16.42 -3.38
CA GLU A 44 -1.32 17.03 -4.71
C GLU A 44 -0.96 16.02 -5.79
N TRP A 45 0.03 15.16 -5.56
CA TRP A 45 0.43 14.11 -6.50
C TRP A 45 -0.70 13.10 -6.76
N VAL A 46 -1.36 12.63 -5.69
CA VAL A 46 -2.52 11.70 -5.77
C VAL A 46 -3.66 12.33 -6.58
N TYR A 47 -3.95 13.60 -6.32
CA TYR A 47 -4.97 14.36 -7.05
C TYR A 47 -4.64 14.46 -8.54
N GLN A 48 -3.40 14.82 -8.89
CA GLN A 48 -2.94 14.90 -10.29
C GLN A 48 -3.01 13.54 -11.01
N LYS A 49 -2.75 12.44 -10.30
CA LYS A 49 -2.84 11.07 -10.83
C LYS A 49 -4.27 10.51 -10.87
N LYS A 50 -5.27 11.27 -10.41
CA LYS A 50 -6.69 10.86 -10.34
C LYS A 50 -6.89 9.56 -9.57
N ILE A 51 -6.10 9.36 -8.52
CA ILE A 51 -6.23 8.19 -7.64
C ILE A 51 -7.32 8.50 -6.62
N SER A 52 -8.37 7.68 -6.59
CA SER A 52 -9.41 7.77 -5.56
C SER A 52 -8.90 7.17 -4.26
N ILE A 53 -8.82 7.97 -3.20
CA ILE A 53 -8.39 7.51 -1.87
C ILE A 53 -9.60 7.01 -1.07
N PHE A 54 -9.40 5.94 -0.30
CA PHE A 54 -10.32 5.52 0.75
C PHE A 54 -9.97 6.28 2.03
N GLU A 55 -10.89 7.08 2.55
CA GLU A 55 -10.68 7.78 3.82
C GLU A 55 -10.61 6.75 4.96
N TRP A 56 -9.50 6.77 5.70
CA TRP A 56 -9.23 5.84 6.78
C TRP A 56 -9.14 6.58 8.10
N PRO A 57 -9.71 6.06 9.21
CA PRO A 57 -9.48 6.63 10.53
C PRO A 57 -8.01 6.45 10.96
N SER A 58 -7.46 7.45 11.62
CA SER A 58 -6.11 7.37 12.21
C SER A 58 -6.08 6.32 13.31
N GLN A 59 -4.95 5.64 13.47
CA GLN A 59 -4.72 4.64 14.54
C GLN A 59 -5.67 3.43 14.53
N SER A 60 -6.16 3.03 13.35
CA SER A 60 -6.93 1.79 13.17
C SER A 60 -6.16 0.73 12.38
N PRO A 61 -5.09 0.14 12.95
CA PRO A 61 -4.36 -0.96 12.32
C PRO A 61 -5.20 -2.24 12.27
N ASP A 62 -6.11 -2.42 13.23
CA ASP A 62 -7.06 -3.52 13.37
C ASP A 62 -8.00 -3.65 12.16
N LEU A 63 -8.32 -2.53 11.53
CA LEU A 63 -9.20 -2.49 10.37
C LEU A 63 -8.45 -2.79 9.05
N ASN A 64 -7.11 -2.79 9.04
CA ASN A 64 -6.34 -2.93 7.81
C ASN A 64 -6.16 -4.41 7.43
N GLN A 65 -6.92 -4.86 6.43
CA GLN A 65 -6.92 -6.25 5.96
C GLN A 65 -5.53 -6.75 5.52
N ILE A 66 -4.60 -5.86 5.15
CA ILE A 66 -3.23 -6.26 4.77
C ILE A 66 -2.42 -6.80 5.96
N GLU A 67 -2.73 -6.41 7.21
CA GLU A 67 -2.03 -6.90 8.39
C GLU A 67 -2.27 -8.40 8.60
N SER A 68 -3.50 -8.86 8.34
CA SER A 68 -3.83 -10.29 8.35
C SER A 68 -3.03 -11.04 7.28
N LEU A 69 -2.96 -10.49 6.06
CA LEU A 69 -2.22 -11.10 4.95
C LEU A 69 -0.71 -11.20 5.27
N TRP A 70 -0.13 -10.16 5.89
CA TRP A 70 1.25 -10.20 6.37
C TRP A 70 1.44 -11.27 7.46
N GLY A 71 0.46 -11.46 8.35
CA GLY A 71 0.46 -12.53 9.34
C GLY A 71 0.56 -13.92 8.72
N ASP A 72 -0.25 -14.19 7.71
CA ASP A 72 -0.23 -15.46 6.99
C ASP A 72 1.08 -15.65 6.20
N LEU A 73 1.57 -14.60 5.54
CA LEU A 73 2.85 -14.65 4.84
C LEU A 73 4.00 -14.98 5.81
N LYS A 74 4.07 -14.31 6.96
CA LYS A 74 5.09 -14.57 8.00
C LYS A 74 5.01 -16.01 8.50
N ARG A 75 3.80 -16.57 8.67
CA ARG A 75 3.61 -17.97 9.10
C ARG A 75 4.21 -18.93 8.08
N VAL A 76 3.93 -18.72 6.80
CA VAL A 76 4.50 -19.55 5.72
C VAL A 76 6.01 -19.39 5.66
N LEU A 77 6.54 -18.16 5.71
CA LEU A 77 7.98 -17.91 5.73
C LEU A 77 8.67 -18.60 6.92
N HIS A 78 8.12 -18.51 8.13
CA HIS A 78 8.67 -19.20 9.30
C HIS A 78 8.69 -20.72 9.14
N SER A 79 7.67 -21.31 8.51
CA SER A 79 7.65 -22.76 8.24
C SER A 79 8.77 -23.21 7.30
N ARG A 80 9.23 -22.33 6.40
CA ARG A 80 10.32 -22.60 5.45
C ARG A 80 11.71 -22.52 6.08
N ARG A 81 11.85 -21.90 7.26
CA ARG A 81 13.13 -21.70 7.98
C ARG A 81 14.25 -21.15 7.08
N PRO A 82 14.03 -20.00 6.40
CA PRO A 82 15.08 -19.38 5.59
C PRO A 82 16.28 -19.01 6.47
N CYS A 83 17.49 -19.23 5.96
CA CYS A 83 18.73 -19.03 6.70
C CYS A 83 19.51 -17.80 6.21
N ASN A 84 19.12 -17.22 5.08
CA ASN A 84 19.71 -16.01 4.53
C ASN A 84 18.64 -15.11 3.87
N LEU A 85 19.04 -13.90 3.47
CA LEU A 85 18.14 -12.91 2.86
C LEU A 85 17.81 -13.17 1.38
N THR A 86 18.47 -14.15 0.77
CA THR A 86 18.32 -14.53 -0.64
C THR A 86 17.50 -15.81 -0.84
N ASP A 87 17.18 -16.53 0.24
CA ASP A 87 16.34 -17.74 0.26
C ASP A 87 14.86 -17.44 -0.04
#